data_AF-X1JGW8-F1
#
_entry.id   AF-X1JGW8-F1
#
_cell.length_a   1.000
_cell.length_b   1.000
_cell.length_c   1.000
_cell.angle_alpha   90.00
_cell.angle_beta   90.00
_cell.angle_gamma   90.00
#
_symmetry.space_group_name_H-M   'P 1'
#
loop_
_entity.id
_entity.type
_entity.pdbx_description
1 polymer ?
#
loop_
_entity_poly.entity_id
_entity_poly.type
_entity_poly.pdbx_seq_one_letter_code
_entity_poly.pdbx_strand_id
1 'polypeptide(L)'
;MTPEEYRNLVLNIAERNEDVEVLLKLVYLLEGCSSEEALTKNFTALRGKEREKECKELLKSLRRKKVLIIGPYDEYICPAGHEKVFADTAASFSQGPHDLSKYVEKAVKEGNEAAIKLIELLLKISIQGITGFTQYEIIKNDMCDMFSPAVFRSVEEAVIRENLCIYGKKRRKEFLELYQSEGKIEAAKERVRAWRAEKLAAMPGPK
;
A
#
# COMPACT_ATOMS: atom_id res chain seq x y z
N MET A 1 25.91 -3.15 18.47
CA MET A 1 25.83 -3.53 17.05
C MET A 1 26.18 -2.28 16.26
N THR A 2 27.20 -2.34 15.42
CA THR A 2 27.58 -1.23 14.54
C THR A 2 26.60 -1.14 13.35
N PRO A 3 26.57 -0.02 12.60
CA PRO A 3 25.74 0.08 11.41
C PRO A 3 26.05 -0.99 10.35
N GLU A 4 27.32 -1.35 10.18
CA GLU A 4 27.72 -2.38 9.21
C GLU A 4 27.36 -3.80 9.68
N GLU A 5 27.51 -4.10 10.98
CA GLU A 5 27.00 -5.36 11.56
C GLU A 5 25.49 -5.49 11.37
N TYR A 6 24.76 -4.39 11.56
CA TYR A 6 23.32 -4.34 11.34
C TYR A 6 22.96 -4.56 9.87
N ARG A 7 23.68 -3.91 8.94
CA ARG A 7 23.51 -4.12 7.50
C ARG A 7 23.64 -5.58 7.13
N ASN A 8 24.73 -6.21 7.56
CA ASN A 8 25.01 -7.61 7.29
C ASN A 8 23.95 -8.52 7.93
N LEU A 9 23.47 -8.20 9.13
CA LEU A 9 22.38 -8.94 9.75
C LEU A 9 21.09 -8.87 8.91
N VAL A 10 20.71 -7.68 8.45
CA VAL A 10 19.53 -7.46 7.62
C VAL A 10 19.62 -8.26 6.32
N LEU A 11 20.74 -8.11 5.59
CA LEU A 11 20.99 -8.82 4.32
C LEU A 11 20.97 -10.33 4.52
N ASN A 12 21.69 -10.86 5.51
CA ASN A 12 21.75 -12.30 5.75
C ASN A 12 20.40 -12.94 6.08
N ILE A 13 19.48 -12.20 6.70
CA ILE A 13 18.13 -12.71 7.01
C ILE A 13 17.23 -12.60 5.77
N ALA A 14 17.33 -11.49 5.04
CA ALA A 14 16.61 -11.25 3.79
C ALA A 14 16.95 -12.31 2.71
N GLU A 15 18.24 -12.56 2.46
CA GLU A 15 18.71 -13.54 1.47
C GLU A 15 18.20 -14.97 1.72
N ARG A 16 17.85 -15.29 2.97
CA ARG A 16 17.35 -16.61 3.36
C ARG A 16 15.83 -16.73 3.28
N ASN A 17 15.12 -15.61 3.12
CA ASN A 17 13.67 -15.57 3.13
C ASN A 17 13.11 -14.32 2.42
N GLU A 18 12.56 -14.52 1.21
CA GLU A 18 11.93 -13.47 0.38
C GLU A 18 10.74 -12.77 1.09
N ASP A 19 10.08 -13.42 2.04
CA ASP A 19 9.01 -12.78 2.81
C ASP A 19 9.55 -11.80 3.85
N VAL A 20 10.77 -12.03 4.34
CA VAL A 20 11.46 -11.03 5.14
C VAL A 20 11.78 -9.82 4.28
N GLU A 21 12.30 -9.99 3.07
CA GLU A 21 12.53 -8.88 2.14
C GLU A 21 11.28 -8.03 1.94
N VAL A 22 10.14 -8.68 1.68
CA VAL A 22 8.84 -7.99 1.55
C VAL A 22 8.48 -7.22 2.82
N LEU A 23 8.62 -7.81 4.00
CA LEU A 23 8.29 -7.11 5.25
C LEU A 23 9.20 -5.92 5.51
N LEU A 24 10.51 -6.04 5.25
CA LEU A 24 11.45 -4.94 5.43
C LEU A 24 11.19 -3.81 4.41
N LYS A 25 10.88 -4.17 3.15
CA LYS A 25 10.41 -3.22 2.14
C LYS A 25 9.15 -2.48 2.61
N LEU A 26 8.15 -3.20 3.13
CA LEU A 26 6.91 -2.58 3.61
C LEU A 26 7.17 -1.63 4.79
N VAL A 27 8.04 -1.99 5.73
CA VAL A 27 8.43 -1.10 6.83
C VAL A 27 9.10 0.17 6.31
N TYR A 28 10.00 0.04 5.34
CA TYR A 28 10.64 1.19 4.68
C TYR A 28 9.62 2.10 4.01
N LEU A 29 8.74 1.54 3.19
CA LEU A 29 7.74 2.28 2.42
C LEU A 29 6.66 2.96 3.29
N LEU A 30 6.41 2.48 4.50
CA LEU A 30 5.38 3.02 5.39
C LEU A 30 5.89 4.17 6.27
N GLU A 31 7.19 4.42 6.32
CA GLU A 31 7.81 5.56 7.04
C GLU A 31 7.20 5.81 8.44
N GLY A 32 7.10 4.76 9.24
CA GLY A 32 6.54 4.83 10.60
C GLY A 32 5.00 4.77 10.69
N CYS A 33 4.32 4.42 9.60
CA CYS A 33 2.91 3.99 9.55
C CYS A 33 2.76 2.45 9.42
N SER A 34 3.78 1.73 9.89
CA SER A 34 4.01 0.30 9.82
C SER A 34 3.49 -0.44 11.05
N SER A 35 2.25 -0.21 11.47
CA SER A 35 1.61 -1.03 12.52
C SER A 35 1.50 -2.51 12.10
N GLU A 36 1.31 -3.42 13.05
CA GLU A 36 1.11 -4.86 12.73
C GLU A 36 -0.04 -5.06 11.75
N GLU A 37 -1.14 -4.30 11.92
CA GLU A 37 -2.29 -4.31 11.01
C GLU A 37 -1.89 -3.88 9.60
N ALA A 38 -1.14 -2.78 9.47
CA ALA A 38 -0.69 -2.30 8.17
C ALA A 38 0.23 -3.31 7.49
N LEU A 39 1.23 -3.83 8.20
CA LEU A 39 2.15 -4.82 7.65
C LEU A 39 1.43 -6.12 7.26
N THR A 40 0.55 -6.63 8.12
CA THR A 40 -0.23 -7.85 7.85
C THR A 40 -1.10 -7.67 6.62
N LYS A 41 -1.83 -6.55 6.53
CA LYS A 41 -2.74 -6.30 5.41
C LYS A 41 -2.00 -6.26 4.07
N ASN A 42 -0.93 -5.47 3.99
CA ASN A 42 -0.14 -5.40 2.76
C ASN A 42 0.53 -6.74 2.44
N PHE A 43 1.10 -7.41 3.44
CA PHE A 43 1.75 -8.71 3.26
C PHE A 43 0.79 -9.75 2.72
N THR A 44 -0.42 -9.86 3.30
CA THR A 44 -1.43 -10.82 2.84
C THR A 44 -1.98 -10.51 1.46
N ALA A 45 -2.09 -9.23 1.08
CA ALA A 45 -2.45 -8.87 -0.30
C ALA A 45 -1.37 -9.31 -1.31
N LEU A 46 -0.09 -9.21 -0.93
CA LEU A 46 1.04 -9.60 -1.77
C LEU A 46 1.30 -11.12 -1.80
N ARG A 47 1.06 -11.82 -0.69
CA ARG A 47 1.48 -13.23 -0.49
C ARG A 47 0.36 -14.23 -0.30
N GLY A 48 -0.88 -13.79 -0.09
CA GLY A 48 -2.04 -14.65 0.20
C GLY A 48 -2.53 -14.50 1.64
N LYS A 49 -3.85 -14.63 1.82
CA LYS A 49 -4.55 -14.40 3.10
C LYS A 49 -4.24 -15.48 4.13
N GLU A 50 -4.07 -16.71 3.69
CA GLU A 50 -3.69 -17.88 4.49
C GLU A 50 -2.34 -17.69 5.21
N ARG A 51 -1.52 -16.73 4.76
CA ARG A 51 -0.18 -16.45 5.30
C ARG A 51 -0.16 -15.40 6.41
N GLU A 52 -1.33 -14.95 6.90
CA GLU A 52 -1.42 -14.00 8.01
C GLU A 52 -0.65 -14.46 9.25
N LYS A 53 -0.77 -15.74 9.62
CA LYS A 53 -0.07 -16.29 10.79
C LYS A 53 1.45 -16.27 10.60
N GLU A 54 1.92 -16.59 9.40
CA GLU A 54 3.34 -16.56 9.04
C GLU A 54 3.89 -15.14 9.11
N CYS A 55 3.13 -14.16 8.60
CA CYS A 55 3.48 -12.74 8.72
C CYS A 55 3.76 -12.33 10.18
N LYS A 56 2.83 -12.66 11.10
CA LYS A 56 2.98 -12.34 12.53
C LYS A 56 4.17 -13.03 13.17
N GLU A 57 4.45 -14.28 12.82
CA GLU A 57 5.62 -15.01 13.32
C GLU A 57 6.94 -14.44 12.77
N LEU A 58 6.97 -14.01 11.49
CA LEU A 58 8.11 -13.31 10.91
C LEU A 58 8.37 -11.98 11.63
N LEU A 59 7.34 -11.17 11.88
CA LEU A 59 7.46 -9.93 12.64
C LEU A 59 8.00 -10.15 14.06
N LYS A 60 7.53 -11.19 14.76
CA LYS A 60 8.09 -11.60 16.07
C LYS A 60 9.55 -12.02 15.95
N SER A 61 9.91 -12.78 14.92
CA SER A 61 11.29 -13.21 14.65
C SER A 61 12.22 -12.03 14.41
N LEU A 62 11.82 -11.08 13.55
CA LEU A 62 12.58 -9.85 13.26
C LEU A 62 12.80 -9.01 14.52
N ARG A 63 11.80 -8.95 15.40
CA ARG A 63 11.92 -8.31 16.72
C ARG A 63 12.91 -9.02 17.65
N ARG A 64 12.82 -10.34 17.76
CA ARG A 64 13.75 -11.14 18.59
C ARG A 64 15.19 -10.99 18.13
N LYS A 65 15.41 -10.89 16.82
CA LYS A 65 16.72 -10.65 16.20
C LYS A 65 17.17 -9.19 16.24
N LYS A 66 16.37 -8.27 16.78
CA LYS A 66 16.62 -6.82 16.84
C LYS A 66 16.83 -6.18 15.45
N VAL A 67 16.23 -6.77 14.42
CA VAL A 67 16.13 -6.15 13.08
C VAL A 67 15.06 -5.06 13.10
N LEU A 68 13.95 -5.32 13.79
CA LEU A 68 12.89 -4.35 14.00
C LEU A 68 12.63 -4.20 15.50
N ILE A 69 12.14 -3.05 15.91
CA ILE A 69 11.61 -2.77 17.25
C ILE A 69 10.21 -2.19 17.11
N ILE A 70 9.49 -2.14 18.23
CA ILE A 70 8.20 -1.44 18.30
C ILE A 70 8.48 -0.01 18.77
N GLY A 71 8.04 0.95 17.97
CA GLY A 71 8.09 2.36 18.25
C GLY A 71 7.05 2.81 19.30
N PRO A 72 7.03 4.10 19.62
CA PRO A 72 6.16 4.65 20.67
C PRO A 72 4.66 4.60 20.33
N TYR A 73 4.30 4.33 19.08
CA TYR A 73 2.93 4.32 18.58
C TYR A 73 2.58 2.98 17.91
N ASP A 74 3.18 1.90 18.40
CA ASP A 74 3.00 0.53 17.92
C ASP A 74 3.43 0.29 16.45
N GLU A 75 4.23 1.20 15.89
CA GLU A 75 4.83 1.03 14.57
C GLU A 75 6.08 0.15 14.62
N TYR A 76 6.31 -0.67 13.60
CA TYR A 76 7.57 -1.37 13.44
C TYR A 76 8.60 -0.45 12.79
N ILE A 77 9.74 -0.26 13.46
CA ILE A 77 10.84 0.59 12.98
C ILE A 77 12.17 -0.14 13.16
N CYS A 78 13.19 0.30 12.44
CA CYS A 78 14.55 -0.14 12.74
C CYS A 78 15.05 0.43 14.08
N PRO A 79 16.08 -0.17 14.71
CA PRO A 79 16.66 0.36 15.94
C PRO A 79 17.33 1.73 15.69
N ALA A 80 17.29 2.60 16.70
CA ALA A 80 17.84 3.96 16.61
C ALA A 80 19.32 3.97 16.23
N GLY A 81 19.71 4.87 15.32
CA GLY A 81 21.07 4.98 14.80
C GLY A 81 21.36 4.08 13.59
N HIS A 82 20.37 3.32 13.11
CA HIS A 82 20.48 2.45 11.93
C HIS A 82 19.57 2.86 10.78
N GLU A 83 18.88 4.00 10.87
CA GLU A 83 17.84 4.45 9.95
C GLU A 83 18.34 4.55 8.52
N LYS A 84 19.51 5.19 8.32
CA LYS A 84 20.10 5.34 6.99
C LYS A 84 20.46 3.98 6.37
N VAL A 85 21.13 3.12 7.14
CA VAL A 85 21.51 1.78 6.69
C VAL A 85 20.30 0.92 6.39
N PHE A 86 19.27 1.01 7.22
CA PHE A 86 18.00 0.33 7.00
C PHE A 86 17.33 0.80 5.71
N ALA A 87 17.21 2.11 5.51
CA ALA A 87 16.63 2.69 4.31
C ALA A 87 17.39 2.28 3.04
N ASP A 88 18.71 2.43 3.02
CA ASP A 88 19.55 2.04 1.88
C ASP A 88 19.42 0.54 1.55
N THR A 89 19.36 -0.31 2.58
CA THR A 89 19.23 -1.76 2.40
C THR A 89 17.83 -2.16 1.96
N ALA A 90 16.79 -1.66 2.64
CA ALA A 90 15.40 -2.01 2.34
C ALA A 90 14.94 -1.45 0.99
N ALA A 91 15.45 -0.28 0.57
CA ALA A 91 15.21 0.27 -0.76
C ALA A 91 15.71 -0.67 -1.87
N SER A 92 16.79 -1.41 -1.64
CA SER A 92 17.34 -2.36 -2.62
C SER A 92 16.43 -3.57 -2.88
N PHE A 93 15.54 -3.90 -1.94
CA PHE A 93 14.52 -4.94 -2.10
C PHE A 93 13.28 -4.43 -2.85
N SER A 94 13.18 -3.11 -3.10
CA SER A 94 11.99 -2.52 -3.67
C SER A 94 11.95 -2.72 -5.19
N GLN A 95 11.08 -3.61 -5.66
CA GLN A 95 10.60 -3.55 -7.03
C GLN A 95 9.70 -2.32 -7.19
N GLY A 96 9.98 -1.55 -8.24
CA GLY A 96 9.19 -0.38 -8.61
C GLY A 96 7.71 -0.72 -8.79
N PRO A 97 6.82 0.26 -8.61
CA PRO A 97 5.39 0.06 -8.76
C PRO A 97 5.03 -0.37 -10.19
N HIS A 98 3.97 -1.17 -10.35
CA HIS A 98 3.42 -1.42 -11.69
C HIS A 98 2.89 -0.11 -12.29
N ASP A 99 2.71 -0.07 -13.61
CA ASP A 99 2.25 1.14 -14.28
C ASP A 99 0.76 1.39 -14.02
N LEU A 100 0.46 2.43 -13.23
CA LEU A 100 -0.92 2.80 -12.90
C LEU A 100 -1.77 3.10 -14.13
N SER A 101 -1.20 3.73 -15.17
CA SER A 101 -1.96 4.05 -16.39
C SER A 101 -2.36 2.77 -17.12
N LYS A 102 -1.46 1.79 -17.20
CA LYS A 102 -1.79 0.48 -17.79
C LYS A 102 -2.84 -0.28 -16.97
N TYR A 103 -2.78 -0.17 -15.64
CA TYR A 103 -3.81 -0.76 -14.78
C TYR A 103 -5.18 -0.14 -15.04
N VAL A 104 -5.27 1.20 -15.14
CA VAL A 104 -6.52 1.90 -15.48
C VAL A 104 -7.04 1.47 -16.85
N GLU A 105 -6.19 1.40 -17.87
CA GLU A 105 -6.59 0.92 -19.20
C GLU A 105 -7.16 -0.50 -19.17
N LYS A 106 -6.51 -1.40 -18.42
CA LYS A 106 -7.00 -2.77 -18.22
C LYS A 106 -8.37 -2.78 -17.55
N ALA A 107 -8.53 -2.04 -16.46
CA ALA A 107 -9.80 -1.94 -15.74
C ALA A 107 -10.93 -1.39 -16.62
N VAL A 108 -10.64 -0.41 -17.48
CA VAL A 108 -11.60 0.12 -18.48
C VAL A 108 -12.02 -0.97 -19.46
N LYS A 109 -11.05 -1.70 -20.04
CA LYS A 109 -11.34 -2.79 -20.99
C LYS A 109 -12.16 -3.93 -20.37
N GLU A 110 -11.90 -4.23 -19.10
CA GLU A 110 -12.60 -5.27 -18.35
C GLU A 110 -13.96 -4.81 -17.79
N GLY A 111 -14.31 -3.53 -17.93
CA GLY A 111 -15.52 -2.97 -17.32
C GLY A 111 -15.49 -2.99 -15.79
N ASN A 112 -14.31 -2.98 -15.17
CA ASN A 112 -14.15 -3.02 -13.71
C ASN A 112 -14.33 -1.62 -13.11
N GLU A 113 -15.60 -1.20 -12.99
CA GLU A 113 -15.97 0.13 -12.51
C GLU A 113 -15.49 0.39 -11.08
N ALA A 114 -15.46 -0.65 -10.22
CA ALA A 114 -14.99 -0.53 -8.85
C ALA A 114 -13.49 -0.22 -8.77
N ALA A 115 -12.66 -0.85 -9.61
CA ALA A 115 -11.24 -0.52 -9.71
C ALA A 115 -11.01 0.92 -10.18
N ILE A 116 -11.73 1.34 -11.22
CA ILE A 116 -11.62 2.70 -11.76
C ILE A 116 -12.04 3.73 -10.70
N LYS A 117 -13.15 3.49 -9.99
CA LYS A 117 -13.64 4.36 -8.92
C LYS A 117 -12.68 4.41 -7.73
N LEU A 118 -12.04 3.30 -7.33
CA LEU A 118 -11.03 3.32 -6.28
C LEU A 118 -9.83 4.18 -6.69
N ILE A 119 -9.26 3.96 -7.89
CA ILE A 119 -8.15 4.76 -8.39
C ILE A 119 -8.52 6.24 -8.46
N GLU A 120 -9.72 6.55 -8.94
CA GLU A 120 -10.22 7.91 -8.95
C GLU A 120 -10.23 8.56 -7.55
N LEU A 121 -10.75 7.86 -6.55
CA LEU A 121 -10.80 8.38 -5.19
C LEU A 121 -9.40 8.63 -4.63
N LEU A 122 -8.46 7.71 -4.89
CA LEU A 122 -7.05 7.85 -4.51
C LEU A 122 -6.38 9.05 -5.18
N LEU A 123 -6.74 9.37 -6.43
CA LEU A 123 -6.21 10.52 -7.17
C LEU A 123 -6.80 11.87 -6.70
N LYS A 124 -7.93 11.85 -5.99
CA LYS A 124 -8.66 13.06 -5.58
C LYS A 124 -8.53 13.40 -4.10
N ILE A 125 -8.52 12.38 -3.24
CA ILE A 125 -8.56 12.57 -1.79
C ILE A 125 -7.13 12.59 -1.26
N SER A 126 -6.73 13.74 -0.73
CA SER A 126 -5.45 13.91 -0.05
C SER A 126 -5.27 12.87 1.06
N ILE A 127 -4.05 12.35 1.21
CA ILE A 127 -3.65 11.43 2.28
C ILE A 127 -3.94 11.99 3.69
N GLN A 128 -4.07 13.31 3.83
CA GLN A 128 -4.43 13.96 5.09
C GLN A 128 -5.91 13.77 5.48
N GLY A 129 -6.76 13.33 4.54
CA GLY A 129 -8.21 13.25 4.73
C GLY A 129 -8.86 14.63 4.84
N ILE A 130 -9.96 14.68 5.59
CA ILE A 130 -10.66 15.93 5.94
C ILE A 130 -10.88 15.97 7.45
N THR A 131 -11.28 17.12 7.99
CA THR A 131 -11.56 17.23 9.43
C THR A 131 -12.58 16.18 9.88
N GLY A 132 -12.18 15.33 10.83
CA GLY A 132 -13.03 14.27 11.41
C GLY A 132 -12.99 12.92 10.68
N PHE A 133 -12.40 12.82 9.49
CA PHE A 133 -12.35 11.58 8.71
C PHE A 133 -10.98 11.39 8.07
N THR A 134 -10.42 10.20 8.22
CA THR A 134 -9.21 9.79 7.50
C THR A 134 -9.48 9.65 6.01
N GLN A 135 -8.43 9.75 5.19
CA GLN A 135 -8.53 9.46 3.76
C GLN A 135 -9.12 8.05 3.54
N TYR A 136 -8.67 7.08 4.34
CA TYR A 136 -9.16 5.70 4.24
C TYR A 136 -10.66 5.58 4.52
N GLU A 137 -11.18 6.20 5.58
CA GLU A 137 -12.60 6.16 5.92
C GLU A 137 -13.46 6.77 4.82
N ILE A 138 -13.04 7.88 4.23
CA ILE A 138 -13.76 8.52 3.12
C ILE A 138 -13.83 7.55 1.94
N ILE A 139 -12.69 7.00 1.52
CA ILE A 139 -12.61 6.06 0.38
C ILE A 139 -13.48 4.82 0.65
N LYS A 140 -13.32 4.23 1.84
CA LYS A 140 -14.05 3.03 2.25
C LYS A 140 -15.56 3.27 2.23
N ASN A 141 -16.04 4.36 2.80
CA ASN A 141 -17.48 4.66 2.84
C ASN A 141 -18.03 4.86 1.42
N ASP A 142 -17.38 5.69 0.60
CA ASP A 142 -17.79 5.93 -0.80
C ASP A 142 -17.85 4.62 -1.62
N MET A 143 -16.86 3.75 -1.46
CA MET A 143 -16.79 2.46 -2.15
C MET A 143 -17.82 1.44 -1.64
N CYS A 144 -18.07 1.44 -0.32
CA CYS A 144 -19.05 0.54 0.28
C CYS A 144 -20.48 0.92 -0.11
N ASP A 145 -20.79 2.22 -0.14
CA ASP A 145 -22.10 2.75 -0.52
C ASP A 145 -22.39 2.52 -2.00
N MET A 146 -21.38 2.64 -2.86
CA MET A 146 -21.54 2.49 -4.30
C MET A 146 -21.54 1.02 -4.78
N PHE A 147 -20.78 0.13 -4.12
CA PHE A 147 -20.63 -1.26 -4.57
C PHE A 147 -20.96 -2.29 -3.50
N SER A 148 -20.13 -2.37 -2.46
CA SER A 148 -20.32 -3.15 -1.22
C SER A 148 -19.01 -3.24 -0.45
N PRO A 149 -19.04 -3.58 0.85
CA PRO A 149 -17.82 -3.87 1.61
C PRO A 149 -16.97 -5.02 1.04
N ALA A 150 -17.59 -6.01 0.41
CA ALA A 150 -16.85 -7.13 -0.19
C ALA A 150 -16.10 -6.71 -1.45
N VAL A 151 -16.74 -5.90 -2.30
CA VAL A 151 -16.10 -5.34 -3.50
C VAL A 151 -14.97 -4.40 -3.12
N PHE A 152 -15.16 -3.52 -2.14
CA PHE A 152 -14.09 -2.65 -1.65
C PHE A 152 -12.85 -3.44 -1.22
N ARG A 153 -13.03 -4.46 -0.37
CA ARG A 153 -11.91 -5.32 0.08
C ARG A 153 -11.21 -6.00 -1.10
N SER A 154 -11.96 -6.53 -2.05
CA SER A 154 -11.39 -7.22 -3.21
C SER A 154 -10.56 -6.28 -4.08
N VAL A 155 -11.05 -5.07 -4.35
CA VAL A 155 -10.35 -4.09 -5.17
C VAL A 155 -9.14 -3.52 -4.42
N GLU A 156 -9.27 -3.23 -3.12
CA GLU A 156 -8.17 -2.82 -2.24
C GLU A 156 -7.03 -3.85 -2.26
N GLU A 157 -7.34 -5.12 -2.01
CA GLU A 157 -6.35 -6.20 -2.08
C GLU A 157 -5.71 -6.28 -3.47
N ALA A 158 -6.49 -6.08 -4.54
CA ALA A 158 -5.98 -6.12 -5.91
C ALA A 158 -4.99 -4.98 -6.20
N VAL A 159 -5.27 -3.75 -5.79
CA VAL A 159 -4.35 -2.62 -6.06
C VAL A 159 -3.08 -2.69 -5.22
N ILE A 160 -3.12 -3.28 -4.02
CA ILE A 160 -1.92 -3.55 -3.21
C ILE A 160 -1.11 -4.69 -3.84
N ARG A 161 -1.77 -5.76 -4.27
CA ARG A 161 -1.14 -6.92 -4.93
C ARG A 161 -0.42 -6.54 -6.23
N GLU A 162 -0.99 -5.60 -6.97
CA GLU A 162 -0.38 -5.02 -8.17
C GLU A 162 0.74 -4.01 -7.86
N ASN A 163 1.16 -3.89 -6.58
CA ASN A 163 2.21 -2.98 -6.12
C ASN A 163 1.95 -1.51 -6.56
N LEU A 164 0.66 -1.12 -6.69
CA LEU A 164 0.27 0.23 -7.10
C LEU A 164 0.09 1.15 -5.90
N CYS A 165 -0.33 0.59 -4.77
CA CYS A 165 -0.57 1.33 -3.54
C CYS A 165 -0.15 0.55 -2.31
N ILE A 166 -0.05 1.26 -1.19
CA ILE A 166 0.07 0.67 0.15
C ILE A 166 -1.09 1.09 1.02
N TYR A 167 -1.40 0.25 1.98
CA TYR A 167 -2.20 0.62 3.14
C TYR A 167 -1.32 1.01 4.33
N GLY A 168 -1.49 2.21 4.89
CA GLY A 168 -0.75 2.67 6.05
C GLY A 168 -1.65 2.98 7.25
N LYS A 169 -1.17 2.66 8.46
CA LYS A 169 -1.90 2.96 9.70
C LYS A 169 -0.96 3.34 10.84
N LYS A 170 -1.23 4.50 11.44
CA LYS A 170 -0.58 5.01 12.65
C LYS A 170 -1.59 5.77 13.51
N ARG A 171 -1.91 5.25 14.70
CA ARG A 171 -2.93 5.83 15.60
C ARG A 171 -4.26 6.05 14.85
N ARG A 172 -4.69 7.32 14.74
CA ARG A 172 -5.90 7.75 14.01
C ARG A 172 -5.63 8.12 12.55
N LYS A 173 -4.40 7.98 12.06
CA LYS A 173 -4.07 8.19 10.65
C LYS A 173 -4.14 6.84 9.94
N GLU A 174 -4.98 6.75 8.93
CA GLU A 174 -5.19 5.57 8.10
C GLU A 174 -5.34 6.01 6.65
N PHE A 175 -4.68 5.34 5.71
CA PHE A 175 -4.65 5.78 4.32
C PHE A 175 -4.35 4.64 3.34
N LEU A 176 -4.66 4.90 2.07
CA LEU A 176 -4.16 4.20 0.91
C LEU A 176 -3.37 5.19 0.04
N GLU A 177 -2.10 4.89 -0.22
CA GLU A 177 -1.20 5.79 -0.96
C GLU A 177 -0.72 5.14 -2.23
N LEU A 178 -0.86 5.84 -3.36
CA LEU A 178 -0.34 5.41 -4.66
C LEU A 178 1.17 5.64 -4.73
N TYR A 179 1.91 4.63 -5.16
CA TYR A 179 3.34 4.75 -5.45
C TYR A 179 3.54 4.98 -6.92
N GLN A 180 3.59 6.24 -7.35
CA GLN A 180 3.80 6.57 -8.76
C GLN A 180 4.56 7.89 -8.88
N SER A 181 5.28 8.06 -9.98
CA SER A 181 5.80 9.38 -10.35
C SER A 181 4.65 10.32 -10.72
N GLU A 182 4.86 11.62 -10.57
CA GLU A 182 3.86 12.65 -10.91
C GLU A 182 3.35 12.51 -12.35
N GLY A 183 4.23 12.23 -13.31
CA GLY A 183 3.83 12.00 -14.71
C GLY A 183 2.90 10.79 -14.88
N LYS A 184 3.08 9.72 -14.10
CA LYS A 184 2.19 8.54 -14.13
C LYS A 184 0.85 8.81 -13.45
N ILE A 185 0.86 9.65 -12.41
CA ILE A 185 -0.36 10.15 -11.76
C ILE A 185 -1.19 10.99 -12.74
N GLU A 186 -0.57 11.92 -13.47
CA GLU A 186 -1.30 12.74 -14.46
C GLU A 186 -1.84 11.90 -15.62
N ALA A 187 -1.05 10.97 -16.16
CA ALA A 187 -1.54 10.05 -17.19
C ALA A 187 -2.74 9.21 -16.72
N ALA A 188 -2.73 8.74 -15.47
CA ALA A 188 -3.86 8.01 -14.89
C ALA A 188 -5.10 8.91 -14.74
N LYS A 189 -4.92 10.17 -14.32
CA LYS A 189 -6.02 11.16 -14.24
C LYS A 189 -6.66 11.39 -15.60
N GLU A 190 -5.87 11.55 -16.66
CA GLU A 190 -6.39 11.72 -18.02
C GLU A 190 -7.22 10.51 -18.47
N ARG A 191 -6.76 9.29 -18.21
CA ARG A 191 -7.50 8.07 -18.56
C ARG A 191 -8.80 7.93 -17.78
N VAL A 192 -8.81 8.23 -16.49
CA VAL A 192 -10.04 8.27 -15.69
C VAL A 192 -11.02 9.33 -16.20
N ARG A 193 -10.53 10.52 -16.59
CA ARG A 193 -11.36 11.59 -17.17
C ARG A 193 -11.98 11.17 -18.52
N ALA A 194 -11.19 10.56 -19.40
CA ALA A 194 -11.67 10.08 -20.69
C ALA A 194 -12.79 9.05 -20.52
N TRP A 195 -12.58 8.05 -19.65
CA TRP A 195 -13.60 7.05 -19.33
C TRP A 195 -14.90 7.68 -18.79
N ARG A 196 -14.80 8.68 -17.90
CA ARG A 196 -15.98 9.41 -17.41
C ARG A 196 -16.72 10.14 -18.52
N ALA A 197 -16.00 10.79 -19.43
CA ALA A 197 -16.60 11.52 -20.54
C ALA A 197 -17.36 10.57 -21.48
N GLU A 198 -16.78 9.40 -21.78
CA GLU A 198 -17.44 8.34 -22.56
C GLU A 198 -18.70 7.81 -21.87
N LYS A 199 -18.63 7.53 -20.56
CA LYS A 199 -19.80 7.10 -19.78
C LYS A 199 -20.92 8.12 -19.79
N LEU A 200 -20.60 9.41 -19.62
CA LEU A 200 -21.57 10.50 -19.65
C LEU A 200 -22.20 10.66 -21.04
N ALA A 201 -21.40 10.58 -22.11
CA ALA A 201 -21.90 10.66 -23.48
C ALA A 201 -22.81 9.48 -23.85
N ALA A 202 -22.62 8.32 -23.22
CA ALA A 202 -23.44 7.13 -23.41
C ALA A 202 -24.76 7.13 -22.59
N MET A 203 -24.96 8.09 -21.68
CA MET A 203 -26.23 8.19 -20.95
C MET A 203 -27.33 8.73 -21.87
N PRO A 204 -28.51 8.09 -21.95
CA PRO A 204 -29.63 8.65 -22.70
C PRO A 204 -30.01 10.00 -22.07
N GLY A 205 -30.18 11.02 -22.92
CA GLY A 205 -30.55 12.37 -22.47
C GLY A 205 -31.84 12.36 -21.65
N PRO A 206 -32.06 13.40 -20.81
CA PRO A 206 -33.28 13.50 -20.02
C PRO A 206 -34.50 13.43 -20.95
N LYS A 207 -35.41 12.50 -20.66
CA LYS A 207 -36.73 12.42 -21.30
C LYS A 207 -37.59 13.62 -20.92
#